data_AF-A0A7R9UWR5-F1
#
_entry.id   AF-A0A7R9UWR5-F1
#
_cell.length_a   1.000
_cell.length_b   1.000
_cell.length_c   1.000
_cell.angle_alpha   90.00
_cell.angle_beta   90.00
_cell.angle_gamma   90.00
#
_symmetry.space_group_name_H-M   'P 1'
#
loop_
_entity.id
_entity.type
_entity.pdbx_description
1 polymer ?
#
loop_
_entity_poly.entity_id
_entity_poly.type
_entity_poly.pdbx_seq_one_letter_code
_entity_poly.pdbx_strand_id
1 'polypeptide(L)'
;QSEYVAACYERRAFISGFRGSSGTAVVTADAACLWTDGRYFLQATEQLFAGWTLVKDRLPDTVPIDAWLAARDGVQTVGFDPLLASSSFAAELRVTLALAGKELRALRANPVDLVWAGDRPEHPTAAAFSLDEAVAGRTVGDKLRTLEQQLAAARADTLVVCALDEVAWLLNVRGADIRYNPVSYAYATVRREEGGALVATWFIDEAKVPHAVLAALRASAASEPLARVDLAPYDGIVGAVEAEVARGRALLVPLSASAALHELVPDSQRRALASPIAMLKACKNGAELRGMRDAHLR
;
A
#
# COMPACT_ATOMS: atom_id res chain seq x y z
N GLN A 1 -1.22 -0.35 1.89
CA GLN A 1 -2.00 -0.63 3.12
C GLN A 1 -3.39 -0.04 2.95
N SER A 2 -4.36 -0.85 2.57
CA SER A 2 -5.76 -0.42 2.38
C SER A 2 -6.60 -0.81 3.59
N GLU A 3 -7.51 0.05 4.04
CA GLU A 3 -8.42 -0.26 5.17
C GLU A 3 -9.47 -1.30 4.78
N TYR A 4 -10.08 -1.13 3.61
CA TYR A 4 -10.90 -2.15 2.96
C TYR A 4 -10.10 -2.82 1.85
N VAL A 5 -10.36 -4.09 1.61
CA VAL A 5 -9.65 -4.88 0.58
C VAL A 5 -10.67 -5.62 -0.29
N ALA A 6 -10.28 -5.98 -1.51
CA ALA A 6 -11.09 -6.89 -2.32
C ALA A 6 -11.18 -8.27 -1.69
N ALA A 7 -12.25 -9.02 -2.01
CA ALA A 7 -12.54 -10.33 -1.43
C ALA A 7 -11.37 -11.32 -1.53
N CYS A 8 -10.62 -11.30 -2.64
CA CYS A 8 -9.45 -12.15 -2.86
C CYS A 8 -8.26 -11.86 -1.90
N TYR A 9 -8.31 -10.75 -1.16
CA TYR A 9 -7.31 -10.37 -0.16
C TYR A 9 -7.83 -10.46 1.29
N GLU A 10 -9.08 -10.90 1.52
CA GLU A 10 -9.71 -11.05 2.84
C GLU A 10 -9.19 -12.30 3.61
N ARG A 11 -7.88 -12.57 3.56
CA ARG A 11 -7.22 -13.75 4.14
C ARG A 11 -7.53 -13.96 5.62
N ARG A 12 -7.51 -12.87 6.39
CA ARG A 12 -7.84 -12.89 7.80
C ARG A 12 -9.29 -13.33 8.04
N ALA A 13 -10.23 -12.79 7.26
CA ALA A 13 -11.63 -13.21 7.37
C ALA A 13 -11.82 -14.67 6.98
N PHE A 14 -11.09 -15.16 5.97
CA PHE A 14 -11.12 -16.56 5.57
C PHE A 14 -10.67 -17.51 6.70
N ILE A 15 -9.57 -17.22 7.40
CA ILE A 15 -9.06 -18.13 8.44
C ILE A 15 -9.74 -17.96 9.81
N SER A 16 -10.31 -16.79 10.11
CA SER A 16 -10.84 -16.50 11.45
C SER A 16 -12.34 -16.24 11.51
N GLY A 17 -13.01 -16.02 10.38
CA GLY A 17 -14.41 -15.59 10.31
C GLY A 17 -14.61 -14.08 10.53
N PHE A 18 -13.59 -13.35 11.01
CA PHE A 18 -13.73 -11.94 11.37
C PHE A 18 -13.62 -10.97 10.18
N ARG A 19 -14.71 -10.21 9.94
CA ARG A 19 -14.89 -9.34 8.76
C ARG A 19 -14.71 -7.83 9.03
N GLY A 20 -14.23 -7.41 10.20
CA GLY A 20 -13.99 -5.99 10.48
C GLY A 20 -12.87 -5.40 9.61
N SER A 21 -12.78 -4.08 9.43
CA SER A 21 -11.73 -3.52 8.56
C SER A 21 -10.32 -3.61 9.18
N SER A 22 -10.22 -3.65 10.50
CA SER A 22 -8.96 -3.62 11.24
C SER A 22 -8.76 -4.87 12.07
N GLY A 23 -7.57 -5.48 11.97
CA GLY A 23 -7.15 -6.53 12.89
C GLY A 23 -6.06 -7.44 12.31
N THR A 24 -5.25 -8.01 13.20
CA THR A 24 -4.11 -8.85 12.87
C THR A 24 -4.30 -10.23 13.48
N ALA A 25 -4.28 -11.26 12.63
CA ALA A 25 -4.33 -12.65 13.06
C ALA A 25 -2.90 -13.17 13.26
N VAL A 26 -2.67 -13.89 14.38
CA VAL A 26 -1.42 -14.58 14.69
C VAL A 26 -1.77 -16.03 15.01
N VAL A 27 -1.08 -16.96 14.34
CA VAL A 27 -1.31 -18.40 14.50
C VAL A 27 0.03 -19.05 14.87
N THR A 28 0.03 -19.83 15.95
CA THR A 28 1.13 -20.70 16.39
C THR A 28 0.66 -22.16 16.31
N ALA A 29 1.53 -23.11 16.66
CA ALA A 29 1.17 -24.53 16.69
C ALA A 29 0.04 -24.84 17.69
N ASP A 30 -0.13 -24.00 18.71
CA ASP A 30 -0.98 -24.23 19.87
C ASP A 30 -2.02 -23.12 20.12
N ALA A 31 -2.02 -22.03 19.33
CA ALA A 31 -2.94 -20.91 19.51
C ALA A 31 -3.29 -20.19 18.20
N ALA A 32 -4.50 -19.64 18.15
CA ALA A 32 -4.95 -18.71 17.12
C ALA A 32 -5.53 -17.47 17.80
N CYS A 33 -4.93 -16.32 17.56
CA CYS A 33 -5.27 -15.07 18.24
C CYS A 33 -5.55 -13.96 17.22
N LEU A 34 -6.54 -13.10 17.52
CA LEU A 34 -6.87 -11.94 16.72
C LEU A 34 -6.77 -10.66 17.56
N TRP A 35 -5.86 -9.76 17.21
CA TRP A 35 -5.82 -8.40 17.74
C TRP A 35 -6.71 -7.50 16.88
N THR A 36 -7.61 -6.76 17.49
CA THR A 36 -8.40 -5.71 16.81
C THR A 36 -8.72 -4.59 17.78
N ASP A 37 -9.07 -3.42 17.28
CA ASP A 37 -9.36 -2.24 18.10
C ASP A 37 -10.82 -2.18 18.59
N GLY A 38 -11.11 -1.22 19.48
CA GLY A 38 -12.39 -1.11 20.19
C GLY A 38 -13.64 -1.02 19.33
N ARG A 39 -13.53 -0.60 18.05
CA ARG A 39 -14.65 -0.60 17.10
C ARG A 39 -15.20 -2.01 16.85
N TYR A 40 -14.37 -3.03 17.05
CA TYR A 40 -14.63 -4.40 16.60
C TYR A 40 -14.71 -5.44 17.71
N PHE A 41 -14.62 -5.08 18.99
CA PHE A 41 -14.62 -6.06 20.09
C PHE A 41 -15.87 -6.96 20.12
N LEU A 42 -17.06 -6.37 20.00
CA LEU A 42 -18.32 -7.13 19.97
C LEU A 42 -18.39 -7.98 18.69
N GLN A 43 -18.12 -7.37 17.54
CA GLN A 43 -18.12 -8.07 16.25
C GLN A 43 -17.17 -9.26 16.24
N ALA A 44 -15.94 -9.11 16.76
CA ALA A 44 -14.96 -10.19 16.80
C ALA A 44 -15.40 -11.31 17.75
N THR A 45 -16.04 -10.97 18.87
CA THR A 45 -16.58 -11.97 19.81
C THR A 45 -17.67 -12.83 19.15
N GLU A 46 -18.49 -12.25 18.27
CA GLU A 46 -19.57 -12.96 17.57
C GLU A 46 -19.11 -13.72 16.32
N GLN A 47 -18.09 -13.22 15.61
CA GLN A 47 -17.70 -13.74 14.29
C GLN A 47 -16.54 -14.72 14.31
N LEU A 48 -15.71 -14.71 15.36
CA LEU A 48 -14.54 -15.58 15.42
C LEU A 48 -14.93 -17.06 15.43
N PHE A 49 -14.26 -17.87 14.61
CA PHE A 49 -14.44 -19.32 14.65
C PHE A 49 -14.00 -19.90 16.00
N ALA A 50 -14.56 -21.06 16.35
CA ALA A 50 -14.18 -21.78 17.56
C ALA A 50 -12.66 -22.05 17.59
N GLY A 51 -12.04 -21.84 18.76
CA GLY A 51 -10.59 -21.97 18.95
C GLY A 51 -9.80 -20.67 18.76
N TRP A 52 -10.41 -19.61 18.24
CA TRP A 52 -9.77 -18.29 18.19
C TRP A 52 -9.93 -17.53 19.50
N THR A 53 -8.87 -16.84 19.90
CA THR A 53 -8.84 -15.93 21.05
C THR A 53 -8.84 -14.48 20.57
N LEU A 54 -9.84 -13.71 21.00
CA LEU A 54 -9.84 -12.26 20.80
C LEU A 54 -8.87 -11.59 21.78
N VAL A 55 -7.96 -10.79 21.25
CA VAL A 55 -7.11 -9.87 22.02
C VAL A 55 -7.56 -8.44 21.73
N LYS A 56 -8.01 -7.74 22.77
CA LYS A 56 -8.61 -6.40 22.66
C LYS A 56 -7.52 -5.33 22.59
N ASP A 57 -7.08 -5.00 21.38
CA ASP A 57 -5.97 -4.08 21.14
C ASP A 57 -6.24 -2.65 21.66
N ARG A 58 -5.15 -1.91 21.91
CA ARG A 58 -5.14 -0.51 22.39
C ARG A 58 -5.77 -0.26 23.76
N LEU A 59 -5.91 -1.29 24.59
CA LEU A 59 -6.20 -1.11 26.02
C LEU A 59 -4.89 -1.11 26.83
N PRO A 60 -4.80 -0.35 27.94
CA PRO A 60 -3.57 -0.22 28.73
C PRO A 60 -2.89 -1.54 29.11
N ASP A 61 -3.68 -2.56 29.44
CA ASP A 61 -3.19 -3.85 29.92
C ASP A 61 -3.00 -4.90 28.80
N THR A 62 -3.16 -4.50 27.53
CA THR A 62 -3.07 -5.46 26.41
C THR A 62 -1.63 -5.74 26.05
N VAL A 63 -1.28 -7.02 26.01
CA VAL A 63 0.03 -7.45 25.51
C VAL A 63 0.08 -7.27 23.98
N PRO A 64 1.02 -6.47 23.45
CA PRO A 64 1.16 -6.29 22.01
C PRO A 64 1.69 -7.58 21.34
N ILE A 65 1.49 -7.68 20.03
CA ILE A 65 1.79 -8.90 19.24
C ILE A 65 3.25 -9.32 19.38
N ASP A 66 4.17 -8.37 19.29
CA ASP A 66 5.60 -8.59 19.34
C ASP A 66 6.05 -9.13 20.72
N ALA A 67 5.57 -8.53 21.81
CA ALA A 67 5.81 -9.03 23.17
C ALA A 67 5.18 -10.41 23.40
N TRP A 68 3.97 -10.64 22.89
CA TRP A 68 3.29 -11.93 23.01
C TRP A 68 4.08 -13.04 22.30
N LEU A 69 4.55 -12.79 21.08
CA LEU A 69 5.37 -13.74 20.32
C LEU A 69 6.76 -13.93 20.96
N ALA A 70 7.37 -12.87 21.48
CA ALA A 70 8.66 -12.92 22.16
C ALA A 70 8.62 -13.77 23.44
N ALA A 71 7.52 -13.71 24.20
CA ALA A 71 7.33 -14.50 25.42
C ALA A 71 6.85 -15.95 25.17
N ARG A 72 6.42 -16.30 23.95
CA ARG A 72 5.81 -17.62 23.67
C ARG A 72 6.85 -18.74 23.58
N ASP A 73 6.77 -19.72 24.47
CA ASP A 73 7.61 -20.92 24.40
C ASP A 73 7.34 -21.74 23.13
N GLY A 74 8.35 -22.46 22.65
CA GLY A 74 8.26 -23.28 21.43
C GLY A 74 8.25 -22.50 20.11
N VAL A 75 8.09 -21.17 20.14
CA VAL A 75 8.22 -20.31 18.95
C VAL A 75 9.66 -19.85 18.81
N GLN A 76 10.38 -20.35 17.80
CA GLN A 76 11.75 -19.91 17.47
C GLN A 76 11.81 -19.00 16.22
N THR A 77 10.90 -19.23 15.29
CA THR A 77 10.81 -18.46 14.05
C THR A 77 9.37 -18.00 13.84
N VAL A 78 9.20 -16.73 13.54
CA VAL A 78 7.92 -16.12 13.17
C VAL A 78 7.94 -15.84 11.67
N GLY A 79 7.00 -16.43 10.94
CA GLY A 79 6.81 -16.16 9.51
C GLY A 79 5.87 -14.98 9.29
N PHE A 80 6.16 -14.13 8.31
CA PHE A 80 5.23 -13.08 7.87
C PHE A 80 5.25 -12.91 6.35
N ASP A 81 4.15 -12.43 5.78
CA ASP A 81 4.09 -12.05 4.37
C ASP A 81 4.63 -10.60 4.20
N PRO A 82 5.79 -10.42 3.54
CA PRO A 82 6.43 -9.11 3.45
C PRO A 82 5.67 -8.13 2.55
N LEU A 83 4.73 -8.60 1.72
CA LEU A 83 3.88 -7.72 0.90
C LEU A 83 2.72 -7.12 1.70
N LEU A 84 2.36 -7.73 2.84
CA LEU A 84 1.22 -7.33 3.67
C LEU A 84 1.63 -6.54 4.91
N ALA A 85 2.77 -6.86 5.51
CA ALA A 85 3.29 -6.12 6.66
C ALA A 85 3.89 -4.78 6.22
N SER A 86 3.62 -3.70 6.97
CA SER A 86 4.36 -2.45 6.79
C SER A 86 5.82 -2.64 7.19
N SER A 87 6.71 -1.82 6.63
CA SER A 87 8.12 -1.85 7.03
C SER A 87 8.32 -1.49 8.50
N SER A 88 7.54 -0.55 9.03
CA SER A 88 7.57 -0.18 10.45
C SER A 88 7.19 -1.33 11.37
N PHE A 89 6.07 -2.01 11.08
CA PHE A 89 5.59 -3.13 11.88
C PHE A 89 6.57 -4.30 11.84
N ALA A 90 7.10 -4.63 10.65
CA ALA A 90 8.10 -5.68 10.51
C ALA A 90 9.41 -5.34 11.25
N ALA A 91 9.83 -4.07 11.23
CA ALA A 91 11.04 -3.62 11.94
C ALA A 91 10.88 -3.72 13.46
N GLU A 92 9.77 -3.24 14.02
CA GLU A 92 9.44 -3.35 15.45
C GLU A 92 9.41 -4.81 15.89
N LEU A 93 8.67 -5.66 15.17
CA LEU A 93 8.57 -7.08 15.46
C LEU A 93 9.94 -7.78 15.40
N ARG A 94 10.78 -7.43 14.42
CA ARG A 94 12.12 -8.00 14.26
C ARG A 94 13.03 -7.66 15.44
N VAL A 95 13.00 -6.42 15.93
CA VAL A 95 13.80 -6.00 17.09
C VAL A 95 13.38 -6.76 18.34
N THR A 96 12.08 -6.79 18.65
CA THR A 96 11.55 -7.46 19.85
C THR A 96 11.83 -8.96 19.83
N LEU A 97 11.68 -9.63 18.67
CA LEU A 97 12.00 -11.05 18.53
C LEU A 97 13.49 -11.33 18.68
N ALA A 98 14.36 -10.51 18.09
CA ALA A 98 15.81 -10.70 18.18
C ALA A 98 16.30 -10.60 19.63
N LEU A 99 15.76 -9.67 20.43
CA LEU A 99 16.08 -9.55 21.86
C LEU A 99 15.66 -10.79 22.67
N ALA A 100 14.63 -11.51 22.22
CA ALA A 100 14.21 -12.78 22.80
C ALA A 100 14.92 -14.01 22.18
N GLY A 101 15.93 -13.82 21.33
CA GLY A 101 16.65 -14.90 20.66
C GLY A 101 15.85 -15.60 19.56
N LYS A 102 14.84 -14.93 18.98
CA LYS A 102 13.94 -15.47 17.94
C LYS A 102 14.16 -14.78 16.59
N GLU A 103 13.76 -15.45 15.52
CA GLU A 103 13.93 -14.97 14.14
C GLU A 103 12.60 -14.51 13.53
N LEU A 104 12.59 -13.35 12.87
CA LEU A 104 11.50 -12.97 11.95
C LEU A 104 11.89 -13.31 10.51
N ARG A 105 11.08 -14.14 9.84
CA ARG A 105 11.36 -14.64 8.49
C ARG A 105 10.28 -14.22 7.49
N ALA A 106 10.69 -13.55 6.42
CA ALA A 106 9.82 -13.23 5.29
C ALA A 106 9.46 -14.51 4.52
N LEU A 107 8.17 -14.74 4.31
CA LEU A 107 7.64 -15.87 3.57
C LEU A 107 7.53 -15.54 2.08
N ARG A 108 7.88 -16.49 1.22
CA ARG A 108 7.74 -16.34 -0.24
C ARG A 108 6.31 -16.51 -0.73
N ALA A 109 5.54 -17.37 -0.06
CA ALA A 109 4.15 -17.63 -0.36
C ALA A 109 3.33 -17.49 0.93
N ASN A 110 2.15 -16.91 0.81
CA ASN A 110 1.24 -16.76 1.94
C ASN A 110 0.61 -18.13 2.27
N PRO A 111 0.80 -18.70 3.47
CA PRO A 111 0.24 -20.00 3.82
C PRO A 111 -1.29 -20.05 3.73
N VAL A 112 -1.96 -18.91 3.95
CA VAL A 112 -3.42 -18.82 3.80
C VAL A 112 -3.85 -19.09 2.36
N ASP A 113 -3.09 -18.62 1.37
CA ASP A 113 -3.42 -18.84 -0.04
C ASP A 113 -3.32 -20.32 -0.42
N LEU A 114 -2.40 -21.07 0.22
CA LEU A 114 -2.24 -22.50 -0.01
C LEU A 114 -3.45 -23.31 0.48
N VAL A 115 -4.06 -22.90 1.60
CA VAL A 115 -5.25 -23.56 2.16
C VAL A 115 -6.55 -23.03 1.59
N TRP A 116 -6.60 -21.76 1.15
CA TRP A 116 -7.75 -21.18 0.45
C TRP A 116 -7.89 -21.76 -0.96
N ALA A 117 -6.76 -22.11 -1.59
CA ALA A 117 -6.69 -22.87 -2.83
C ALA A 117 -7.71 -22.40 -3.89
N GLY A 118 -8.57 -23.32 -4.36
CA GLY A 118 -9.53 -23.07 -5.44
C GLY A 118 -10.72 -22.19 -5.05
N ASP A 119 -10.99 -21.98 -3.75
CA ASP A 119 -12.14 -21.19 -3.28
C ASP A 119 -11.79 -19.70 -3.13
N ARG A 120 -10.54 -19.32 -3.45
CA ARG A 120 -10.11 -17.92 -3.40
C ARG A 120 -10.81 -17.11 -4.51
N PRO A 121 -11.52 -16.02 -4.17
CA PRO A 121 -12.15 -15.17 -5.17
C PRO A 121 -11.14 -14.63 -6.18
N GLU A 122 -11.61 -14.36 -7.39
CA GLU A 122 -10.80 -13.74 -8.44
C GLU A 122 -10.41 -12.30 -8.09
N HIS A 123 -9.34 -11.83 -8.75
CA HIS A 123 -8.94 -10.43 -8.65
C HIS A 123 -9.97 -9.51 -9.31
N PRO A 124 -10.19 -8.31 -8.77
CA PRO A 124 -11.10 -7.36 -9.38
C PRO A 124 -10.59 -6.88 -10.75
N THR A 125 -11.47 -6.91 -11.74
CA THR A 125 -11.20 -6.59 -13.15
C THR A 125 -11.81 -5.26 -13.61
N ALA A 126 -12.30 -4.44 -12.67
CA ALA A 126 -12.96 -3.19 -13.01
C ALA A 126 -12.04 -2.22 -13.77
N ALA A 127 -12.53 -1.68 -14.89
CA ALA A 127 -11.75 -0.75 -15.69
C ALA A 127 -11.47 0.54 -14.93
N ALA A 128 -10.24 1.05 -15.08
CA ALA A 128 -9.87 2.37 -14.61
C ALA A 128 -10.51 3.46 -15.51
N PHE A 129 -10.79 4.62 -14.92
CA PHE A 129 -11.35 5.77 -15.63
C PHE A 129 -10.67 7.07 -15.20
N SER A 130 -10.64 8.05 -16.11
CA SER A 130 -10.04 9.37 -15.84
C SER A 130 -10.94 10.23 -14.96
N LEU A 131 -10.33 10.99 -14.05
CA LEU A 131 -10.96 12.12 -13.38
C LEU A 131 -10.70 13.39 -14.18
N ASP A 132 -11.77 14.10 -14.53
CA ASP A 132 -11.68 15.38 -15.24
C ASP A 132 -10.81 16.39 -14.48
N GLU A 133 -9.92 17.07 -15.19
CA GLU A 133 -9.05 18.11 -14.63
C GLU A 133 -9.83 19.29 -14.06
N ALA A 134 -11.02 19.58 -14.58
CA ALA A 134 -11.92 20.59 -14.02
C ALA A 134 -12.40 20.22 -12.60
N VAL A 135 -12.45 18.93 -12.28
CA VAL A 135 -12.76 18.41 -10.94
C VAL A 135 -11.49 18.28 -10.10
N ALA A 136 -10.40 17.77 -10.67
CA ALA A 136 -9.13 17.58 -9.97
C ALA A 136 -8.42 18.91 -9.66
N GLY A 137 -8.67 19.97 -10.44
CA GLY A 137 -8.08 21.30 -10.32
C GLY A 137 -6.62 21.43 -10.73
N ARG A 138 -5.97 20.33 -11.13
CA ARG A 138 -4.56 20.26 -11.55
C ARG A 138 -4.36 19.15 -12.56
N THR A 139 -3.50 19.41 -13.54
CA THR A 139 -3.06 18.40 -14.50
C THR A 139 -2.12 17.39 -13.84
N VAL A 140 -1.86 16.26 -14.49
CA VAL A 140 -0.85 15.28 -14.04
C VAL A 140 0.55 15.89 -14.13
N GLY A 141 0.85 16.64 -15.20
CA GLY A 141 2.12 17.36 -15.34
C GLY A 141 2.39 18.30 -14.17
N ASP A 142 1.39 19.10 -13.76
CA ASP A 142 1.50 19.99 -12.60
C ASP A 142 1.89 19.24 -11.33
N LYS A 143 1.29 18.08 -11.10
CA LYS A 143 1.54 17.25 -9.91
C LYS A 143 2.97 16.69 -9.95
N LEU A 144 3.42 16.23 -11.11
CA LEU A 144 4.78 15.73 -11.29
C LEU A 144 5.82 16.81 -11.05
N ARG A 145 5.62 18.02 -11.58
CA ARG A 145 6.50 19.17 -11.32
C ARG A 145 6.57 19.53 -9.82
N THR A 146 5.46 19.48 -9.08
CA THR A 146 5.52 19.70 -7.62
C THR A 146 6.27 18.57 -6.92
N LEU A 147 6.09 17.31 -7.33
CA LEU A 147 6.82 16.19 -6.76
C LEU A 147 8.32 16.26 -7.05
N GLU A 148 8.73 16.87 -8.15
CA GLU A 148 10.13 17.15 -8.44
C GLU A 148 10.83 17.90 -7.30
N GLN A 149 10.17 18.96 -6.81
CA GLN A 149 10.68 19.80 -5.73
C GLN A 149 10.77 19.01 -4.42
N GLN A 150 9.81 18.11 -4.18
CA GLN A 150 9.80 17.23 -3.01
C GLN A 150 10.92 16.20 -3.06
N LEU A 151 11.17 15.61 -4.23
CA LEU A 151 12.28 14.68 -4.46
C LEU A 151 13.63 15.36 -4.23
N ALA A 152 13.81 16.57 -4.77
CA ALA A 152 15.02 17.35 -4.55
C ALA A 152 15.25 17.68 -3.06
N ALA A 153 14.21 18.11 -2.35
CA ALA A 153 14.28 18.39 -0.91
C ALA A 153 14.62 17.14 -0.09
N ALA A 154 14.08 15.98 -0.46
CA ALA A 154 14.37 14.69 0.17
C ALA A 154 15.72 14.07 -0.25
N ARG A 155 16.44 14.70 -1.19
CA ARG A 155 17.66 14.14 -1.82
C ARG A 155 17.42 12.71 -2.33
N ALA A 156 16.32 12.55 -3.06
CA ALA A 156 15.91 11.31 -3.71
C ALA A 156 15.76 11.52 -5.22
N ASP A 157 16.11 10.50 -6.00
CA ASP A 157 15.97 10.46 -7.45
C ASP A 157 14.62 9.88 -7.88
N THR A 158 14.07 8.99 -7.05
CA THR A 158 12.86 8.22 -7.35
C THR A 158 11.96 8.14 -6.13
N LEU A 159 10.65 8.37 -6.32
CA LEU A 159 9.59 8.14 -5.34
C LEU A 159 8.86 6.84 -5.69
N VAL A 160 8.71 5.96 -4.71
CA VAL A 160 7.84 4.78 -4.81
C VAL A 160 6.49 5.10 -4.17
N VAL A 161 5.40 4.89 -4.90
CA VAL A 161 4.02 5.17 -4.46
C VAL A 161 3.26 3.85 -4.32
N CYS A 162 2.90 3.52 -3.08
CA CYS A 162 2.25 2.24 -2.73
C CYS A 162 0.80 2.39 -2.27
N ALA A 163 0.38 3.60 -1.91
CA ALA A 163 -0.99 3.86 -1.46
C ALA A 163 -1.89 4.10 -2.68
N LEU A 164 -2.97 3.33 -2.80
CA LEU A 164 -3.81 3.32 -4.00
C LEU A 164 -4.49 4.68 -4.26
N ASP A 165 -4.85 5.39 -3.19
CA ASP A 165 -5.41 6.73 -3.26
C ASP A 165 -4.38 7.79 -3.68
N GLU A 166 -3.11 7.60 -3.33
CA GLU A 166 -2.01 8.44 -3.82
C GLU A 166 -1.73 8.21 -5.30
N VAL A 167 -1.75 6.95 -5.76
CA VAL A 167 -1.63 6.62 -7.20
C VAL A 167 -2.79 7.26 -7.99
N ALA A 168 -4.02 7.07 -7.51
CA ALA A 168 -5.23 7.64 -8.11
C ALA A 168 -5.19 9.17 -8.15
N TRP A 169 -4.71 9.82 -7.08
CA TRP A 169 -4.57 11.28 -7.03
C TRP A 169 -3.47 11.76 -7.96
N LEU A 170 -2.30 11.12 -7.97
CA LEU A 170 -1.15 11.51 -8.79
C LEU A 170 -1.49 11.52 -10.28
N LEU A 171 -2.16 10.47 -10.74
CA LEU A 171 -2.42 10.22 -12.16
C LEU A 171 -3.80 10.72 -12.63
N ASN A 172 -4.59 11.38 -11.78
CA ASN A 172 -5.98 11.76 -12.11
C ASN A 172 -6.81 10.58 -12.65
N VAL A 173 -6.65 9.39 -12.08
CA VAL A 173 -7.43 8.20 -12.43
C VAL A 173 -8.19 7.67 -11.22
N ARG A 174 -9.24 6.91 -11.47
CA ARG A 174 -10.07 6.22 -10.46
C ARG A 174 -10.34 4.80 -10.91
N GLY A 175 -10.80 3.98 -9.97
CA GLY A 175 -11.13 2.58 -10.20
C GLY A 175 -12.31 2.14 -9.34
N ALA A 176 -12.57 0.83 -9.32
CA ALA A 176 -13.65 0.24 -8.53
C ALA A 176 -13.25 -1.13 -7.94
N ASP A 177 -11.97 -1.33 -7.65
CA ASP A 177 -11.48 -2.62 -7.15
C ASP A 177 -11.84 -2.88 -5.70
N ILE A 178 -11.99 -1.79 -4.94
CA ILE A 178 -12.30 -1.84 -3.51
C ILE A 178 -13.64 -1.15 -3.32
N ARG A 179 -14.58 -1.85 -2.70
CA ARG A 179 -15.92 -1.31 -2.45
C ARG A 179 -15.80 -0.01 -1.64
N TYR A 180 -16.56 1.01 -2.03
CA TYR A 180 -16.59 2.35 -1.44
C TYR A 180 -15.31 3.20 -1.61
N ASN A 181 -14.23 2.63 -2.17
CA ASN A 181 -12.98 3.33 -2.38
C ASN A 181 -12.68 3.35 -3.89
N PRO A 182 -12.79 4.50 -4.59
CA PRO A 182 -12.72 4.56 -6.04
C PRO A 182 -11.27 4.47 -6.57
N VAL A 183 -10.60 3.36 -6.28
CA VAL A 183 -9.18 3.10 -6.59
C VAL A 183 -9.03 1.75 -7.28
N SER A 184 -7.89 1.56 -7.93
CA SER A 184 -7.46 0.29 -8.51
C SER A 184 -6.21 -0.22 -7.78
N TYR A 185 -6.02 -1.54 -7.69
CA TYR A 185 -4.75 -2.13 -7.29
C TYR A 185 -3.67 -1.73 -8.28
N ALA A 186 -2.75 -0.89 -7.82
CA ALA A 186 -1.69 -0.33 -8.64
C ALA A 186 -0.53 0.16 -7.76
N TYR A 187 0.64 0.26 -8.37
CA TYR A 187 1.76 1.05 -7.86
C TYR A 187 2.05 2.20 -8.82
N ALA A 188 2.83 3.17 -8.35
CA ALA A 188 3.50 4.09 -9.26
C ALA A 188 4.93 4.34 -8.80
N THR A 189 5.80 4.68 -9.74
CA THR A 189 7.07 5.35 -9.44
C THR A 189 7.07 6.72 -10.09
N VAL A 190 7.76 7.68 -9.49
CA VAL A 190 8.10 8.96 -10.12
C VAL A 190 9.60 9.11 -10.05
N ARG A 191 10.29 9.05 -11.18
CA ARG A 191 11.75 9.13 -11.25
C ARG A 191 12.21 10.24 -12.16
N ARG A 192 13.33 10.86 -11.79
CA ARG A 192 14.06 11.79 -12.65
C ARG A 192 14.93 11.00 -13.63
N GLU A 193 14.90 11.31 -14.91
CA GLU A 193 15.82 10.75 -15.90
C GLU A 193 17.02 11.66 -16.13
N GLU A 194 18.04 11.09 -16.78
CA GLU A 194 19.12 11.87 -17.36
C GLU A 194 18.52 12.89 -18.35
N GLY A 195 18.96 14.15 -18.26
CA GLY A 195 18.35 15.26 -19.00
C GLY A 195 17.18 15.96 -18.28
N GLY A 196 16.82 15.53 -17.08
CA GLY A 196 15.87 16.25 -16.21
C GLY A 196 14.39 15.91 -16.40
N ALA A 197 14.06 14.97 -17.30
CA ALA A 197 12.69 14.52 -17.48
C ALA A 197 12.16 13.79 -16.23
N LEU A 198 10.90 14.01 -15.88
CA LEU A 198 10.17 13.28 -14.86
C LEU A 198 9.28 12.23 -15.50
N VAL A 199 9.47 11.00 -15.06
CA VAL A 199 8.75 9.85 -15.58
C VAL A 199 7.95 9.25 -14.46
N ALA A 200 6.63 9.31 -14.60
CA ALA A 200 5.75 8.51 -13.78
C ALA A 200 5.48 7.18 -14.47
N THR A 201 5.75 6.06 -13.82
CA THR A 201 5.35 4.75 -14.35
C THR A 201 4.18 4.23 -13.53
N TRP A 202 3.06 3.96 -14.19
CA TRP A 202 1.86 3.36 -13.58
C TRP A 202 1.93 1.85 -13.73
N PHE A 203 1.99 1.13 -12.61
CA PHE A 203 2.00 -0.33 -12.58
C PHE A 203 0.59 -0.83 -12.24
N ILE A 204 -0.10 -1.40 -13.21
CA ILE A 204 -1.48 -1.90 -13.10
C ILE A 204 -1.66 -3.06 -14.07
N ASP A 205 -2.66 -3.91 -13.84
CA ASP A 205 -3.11 -4.84 -14.88
C ASP A 205 -3.60 -4.06 -16.11
N GLU A 206 -2.87 -4.20 -17.22
CA GLU A 206 -3.06 -3.44 -18.46
C GLU A 206 -4.44 -3.70 -19.07
N ALA A 207 -5.05 -4.87 -18.84
CA ALA A 207 -6.41 -5.18 -19.29
C ALA A 207 -7.46 -4.23 -18.71
N LYS A 208 -7.13 -3.55 -17.61
CA LYS A 208 -8.01 -2.60 -16.91
C LYS A 208 -7.88 -1.18 -17.42
N VAL A 209 -6.99 -0.90 -18.38
CA VAL A 209 -6.68 0.46 -18.82
C VAL A 209 -7.21 0.68 -20.24
N PRO A 210 -8.37 1.34 -20.40
CA PRO A 210 -8.85 1.72 -21.72
C PRO A 210 -7.86 2.64 -22.44
N HIS A 211 -7.71 2.47 -23.76
CA HIS A 211 -6.80 3.30 -24.56
C HIS A 211 -7.05 4.81 -24.40
N ALA A 212 -8.32 5.23 -24.28
CA ALA A 212 -8.69 6.62 -24.07
C ALA A 212 -8.18 7.18 -22.73
N VAL A 213 -8.17 6.36 -21.67
CA VAL A 213 -7.66 6.75 -20.34
C VAL A 213 -6.16 6.95 -20.39
N LEU A 214 -5.42 6.02 -21.02
CA LEU A 214 -3.96 6.16 -21.17
C LEU A 214 -3.59 7.36 -22.05
N ALA A 215 -4.33 7.60 -23.13
CA ALA A 215 -4.13 8.77 -24.00
C ALA A 215 -4.37 10.09 -23.25
N ALA A 216 -5.48 10.19 -22.51
CA ALA A 216 -5.79 11.36 -21.68
C ALA A 216 -4.74 11.60 -20.59
N LEU A 217 -4.27 10.54 -19.94
CA LEU A 217 -3.22 10.60 -18.93
C LEU A 217 -1.90 11.13 -19.51
N ARG A 218 -1.48 10.63 -20.67
CA ARG A 218 -0.28 11.10 -21.36
C ARG A 218 -0.41 12.56 -21.82
N ALA A 219 -1.58 12.96 -22.32
CA ALA A 219 -1.84 14.36 -22.67
C ALA A 219 -1.80 15.28 -21.45
N SER A 220 -2.39 14.86 -20.32
CA SER A 220 -2.38 15.58 -19.05
C SER A 220 -0.97 15.70 -18.45
N ALA A 221 -0.11 14.69 -18.65
CA ALA A 221 1.30 14.76 -18.25
C ALA A 221 2.10 15.73 -19.14
N ALA A 222 1.84 15.72 -20.45
CA ALA A 222 2.51 16.56 -21.43
C ALA A 222 2.16 18.07 -21.32
N SER A 223 1.29 18.47 -20.37
CA SER A 223 1.14 19.87 -19.98
C SER A 223 2.46 20.45 -19.45
N GLU A 224 3.35 19.59 -18.94
CA GLU A 224 4.72 19.92 -18.58
C GLU A 224 5.72 19.33 -19.60
N PRO A 225 6.59 20.14 -20.23
CA PRO A 225 7.46 19.69 -21.33
C PRO A 225 8.39 18.52 -20.99
N LEU A 226 8.76 18.39 -19.72
CA LEU A 226 9.67 17.37 -19.21
C LEU A 226 8.95 16.30 -18.40
N ALA A 227 7.62 16.19 -18.47
CA ALA A 227 6.87 15.15 -17.76
C ALA A 227 6.25 14.15 -18.72
N ARG A 228 6.29 12.85 -18.35
CA ARG A 228 5.59 11.80 -19.09
C ARG A 228 5.07 10.70 -18.17
N VAL A 229 4.12 9.93 -18.71
CA VAL A 229 3.57 8.75 -18.03
C VAL A 229 3.75 7.50 -18.89
N ASP A 230 4.38 6.50 -18.29
CA ASP A 230 4.57 5.15 -18.82
C ASP A 230 3.59 4.18 -18.12
N LEU A 231 3.24 3.10 -18.81
CA LEU A 231 2.41 2.01 -18.29
C LEU A 231 3.26 0.74 -18.21
N ALA A 232 3.10 -0.03 -17.15
CA ALA A 232 3.76 -1.31 -16.97
C ALA A 232 2.84 -2.31 -16.24
N PRO A 233 3.10 -3.62 -16.36
CA PRO A 233 2.38 -4.64 -15.60
C PRO A 233 2.48 -4.43 -14.09
N TYR A 234 1.43 -4.81 -13.35
CA TYR A 234 1.34 -4.64 -11.89
C TYR A 234 2.54 -5.23 -11.13
N ASP A 235 3.02 -6.40 -11.54
CA ASP A 235 4.16 -7.13 -10.96
C ASP A 235 5.52 -6.54 -11.34
N GLY A 236 5.58 -5.65 -12.33
CA GLY A 236 6.80 -4.99 -12.79
C GLY A 236 7.42 -4.01 -11.78
N ILE A 237 6.70 -3.64 -10.71
CA ILE A 237 7.18 -2.69 -9.69
C ILE A 237 8.48 -3.17 -9.01
N VAL A 238 8.61 -4.48 -8.74
CA VAL A 238 9.80 -5.04 -8.07
C VAL A 238 11.02 -4.82 -8.94
N GLY A 239 10.95 -5.24 -10.22
CA GLY A 239 12.04 -5.06 -11.17
C GLY A 239 12.37 -3.59 -11.44
N ALA A 240 11.38 -2.70 -11.41
CA ALA A 240 11.60 -1.27 -11.55
C ALA A 240 12.39 -0.68 -10.37
N VAL A 241 12.06 -1.07 -9.14
CA VAL A 241 12.79 -0.66 -7.92
C VAL A 241 14.21 -1.23 -7.92
N GLU A 242 14.37 -2.52 -8.24
CA GLU A 242 15.69 -3.17 -8.34
C GLU A 242 16.58 -2.49 -9.39
N ALA A 243 16.02 -2.10 -10.54
CA ALA A 243 16.76 -1.40 -11.57
C ALA A 243 17.27 -0.03 -11.11
N GLU A 244 16.49 0.71 -10.33
CA GLU A 244 16.92 1.99 -9.76
C GLU A 244 18.01 1.79 -8.69
N VAL A 245 17.88 0.76 -7.85
CA VAL A 245 18.90 0.37 -6.88
C VAL A 245 20.21 0.00 -7.55
N ALA A 246 20.15 -0.78 -8.63
CA ALA A 246 21.32 -1.18 -9.42
C ALA A 246 22.02 0.02 -10.08
N ARG A 247 21.28 1.09 -10.38
CA ARG A 247 21.83 2.38 -10.86
C ARG A 247 22.43 3.24 -9.75
N GLY A 248 22.36 2.81 -8.48
CA GLY A 248 22.86 3.56 -7.33
C GLY A 248 22.00 4.79 -6.98
N ARG A 249 20.74 4.81 -7.41
CA ARG A 249 19.81 5.93 -7.20
C ARG A 249 19.37 5.99 -5.73
N ALA A 250 19.09 7.18 -5.22
CA ALA A 250 18.42 7.35 -3.94
C ALA A 250 16.90 7.24 -4.11
N LEU A 251 16.27 6.34 -3.37
CA LEU A 251 14.83 6.08 -3.47
C LEU A 251 14.10 6.55 -2.20
N LEU A 252 13.10 7.38 -2.36
CA LEU A 252 12.11 7.66 -1.33
C LEU A 252 11.08 6.54 -1.32
N VAL A 253 11.12 5.73 -0.27
CA VAL A 253 10.16 4.65 -0.02
C VAL A 253 9.37 5.00 1.23
N PRO A 254 8.04 5.21 1.14
CA PRO A 254 7.24 5.56 2.29
C PRO A 254 7.33 4.52 3.42
N LEU A 255 7.32 4.95 4.68
CA LEU A 255 7.26 4.05 5.84
C LEU A 255 5.99 3.16 5.87
N SER A 256 4.94 3.58 5.16
CA SER A 256 3.72 2.81 4.98
C SER A 256 3.82 1.76 3.86
N ALA A 257 4.93 1.71 3.12
CA ALA A 257 5.17 0.67 2.13
C ALA A 257 5.26 -0.71 2.79
N SER A 258 4.97 -1.73 2.00
CA SER A 258 5.19 -3.13 2.39
C SER A 258 6.67 -3.36 2.73
N ALA A 259 6.95 -4.22 3.70
CA ALA A 259 8.31 -4.62 4.05
C ALA A 259 9.09 -5.12 2.82
N ALA A 260 8.45 -5.84 1.89
CA ALA A 260 9.05 -6.31 0.65
C ALA A 260 9.69 -5.17 -0.16
N LEU A 261 8.89 -4.18 -0.58
CA LEU A 261 9.40 -3.02 -1.36
C LEU A 261 10.40 -2.17 -0.58
N HIS A 262 10.23 -2.06 0.73
CA HIS A 262 11.14 -1.30 1.56
C HIS A 262 12.51 -1.97 1.67
N GLU A 263 12.54 -3.27 1.96
CA GLU A 263 13.78 -4.05 2.14
C GLU A 263 14.54 -4.29 0.82
N LEU A 264 13.88 -4.15 -0.35
CA LEU A 264 14.55 -4.17 -1.66
C LEU A 264 15.58 -3.04 -1.86
N VAL A 265 15.41 -1.90 -1.19
CA VAL A 265 16.27 -0.73 -1.35
C VAL A 265 17.31 -0.71 -0.24
N PRO A 266 18.64 -0.77 -0.48
CA PRO A 266 19.64 -0.70 0.58
C PRO A 266 19.52 0.56 1.44
N ASP A 267 19.83 0.49 2.74
CA ASP A 267 19.67 1.61 3.67
C ASP A 267 20.45 2.87 3.26
N SER A 268 21.61 2.72 2.61
CA SER A 268 22.41 3.84 2.07
C SER A 268 21.69 4.62 0.95
N GLN A 269 20.83 3.93 0.19
CA GLN A 269 20.05 4.50 -0.92
C GLN A 269 18.62 4.86 -0.50
N ARG A 270 18.12 4.32 0.61
CA ARG A 270 16.74 4.52 1.06
C ARG A 270 16.57 5.87 1.74
N ARG A 271 15.45 6.54 1.43
CA ARG A 271 14.92 7.70 2.17
C ARG A 271 13.56 7.28 2.74
N ALA A 272 13.58 6.78 3.98
CA ALA A 272 12.39 6.29 4.66
C ALA A 272 11.62 7.47 5.29
N LEU A 273 10.82 8.17 4.47
CA LEU A 273 10.05 9.36 4.86
C LEU A 273 8.54 9.10 4.67
N ALA A 274 7.70 10.02 5.12
CA ALA A 274 6.29 10.03 4.71
C ALA A 274 6.17 10.33 3.20
N SER A 275 5.11 9.83 2.56
CA SER A 275 4.85 10.18 1.16
C SER A 275 4.56 11.68 1.04
N PRO A 276 5.24 12.41 0.14
CA PRO A 276 4.92 13.82 -0.12
C PRO A 276 3.50 13.98 -0.69
N ILE A 277 2.98 12.98 -1.39
CA ILE A 277 1.62 13.02 -1.97
C ILE A 277 0.56 13.09 -0.86
N ALA A 278 0.79 12.41 0.27
CA ALA A 278 -0.14 12.44 1.41
C ALA A 278 -0.46 13.87 1.87
N MET A 279 0.57 14.72 1.97
CA MET A 279 0.42 16.12 2.36
C MET A 279 -0.17 16.96 1.23
N LEU A 280 0.29 16.76 -0.01
CA LEU A 280 -0.19 17.51 -1.17
C LEU A 280 -1.69 17.35 -1.40
N LYS A 281 -2.23 16.13 -1.23
CA LYS A 281 -3.67 15.88 -1.38
C LYS A 281 -4.48 16.22 -0.12
N ALA A 282 -3.82 16.42 1.03
CA ALA A 282 -4.50 16.83 2.26
C ALA A 282 -5.01 18.27 2.15
N CYS A 283 -4.28 19.14 1.45
CA CYS A 283 -4.64 20.54 1.20
C CYS A 283 -5.39 20.69 -0.13
N LYS A 284 -6.73 20.77 -0.07
CA LYS A 284 -7.59 20.74 -1.27
C LYS A 284 -7.51 22.06 -2.01
N ASN A 285 -7.40 22.00 -3.34
CA ASN A 285 -7.43 23.18 -4.19
C ASN A 285 -8.87 23.71 -4.38
N GLY A 286 -9.00 24.85 -5.07
CA GLY A 286 -10.31 25.50 -5.26
C GLY A 286 -11.33 24.63 -6.01
N ALA A 287 -10.90 23.83 -7.00
CA ALA A 287 -11.80 22.93 -7.73
C ALA A 287 -12.24 21.75 -6.86
N GLU A 288 -11.30 21.12 -6.15
CA GLU A 288 -11.60 20.03 -5.22
C GLU A 288 -12.56 20.49 -4.11
N LEU A 289 -12.35 21.69 -3.55
CA LEU A 289 -13.24 22.28 -2.54
C LEU A 289 -14.65 22.58 -3.08
N ARG A 290 -14.76 23.05 -4.33
CA ARG A 290 -16.08 23.23 -4.98
C ARG A 290 -16.77 21.89 -5.17
N GLY A 291 -16.08 20.91 -5.74
CA GLY A 291 -16.62 19.55 -5.93
C GLY A 291 -17.07 18.91 -4.62
N MET A 292 -16.31 19.09 -3.53
CA MET A 292 -16.71 18.64 -2.20
C MET A 292 -18.01 19.33 -1.74
N ARG A 293 -18.15 20.64 -1.89
CA ARG A 293 -19.38 21.37 -1.52
C ARG A 293 -20.58 20.89 -2.33
N ASP A 294 -20.42 20.79 -3.64
CA ASP A 294 -21.49 20.35 -4.55
C ASP A 294 -21.95 18.92 -4.23
N ALA A 295 -21.02 18.04 -3.86
CA ALA A 295 -21.34 16.67 -3.44
C ALA A 295 -22.08 16.60 -2.11
N HIS A 296 -21.83 17.52 -1.16
CA HIS A 296 -22.55 17.57 0.12
C HIS A 296 -23.95 18.22 0.02
N LEU A 297 -24.18 19.04 -1.01
CA LEU A 297 -25.47 19.68 -1.26
C LEU A 297 -26.48 18.75 -1.95
N ARG A 298 -25.99 17.73 -2.67
CA ARG A 298 -26.81 16.72 -3.36
C ARG A 298 -27.27 15.64 -2.40
#